data_AF-A0A1C5SYF3-F1
#
_entry.id   AF-A0A1C5SYF3-F1
#
_cell.length_a   1.000
_cell.length_b   1.000
_cell.length_c   1.000
_cell.angle_alpha   90.00
_cell.angle_beta   90.00
_cell.angle_gamma   90.00
#
_symmetry.space_group_name_H-M   'P 1'
#
loop_
_entity.id
_entity.type
_entity.pdbx_description
1 polymer ?
#
loop_
_entity_poly.entity_id
_entity_poly.type
_entity_poly.pdbx_seq_one_letter_code
_entity_poly.pdbx_strand_id
1 'polypeptide(L)'
;MEYNIRVYKPELKQEEGKINNLKGFATITFDEAFCVKSLAIKESSKGNLYLDMPRYRDYETGEYVPFFRFTDKEFQKEVLDTVREAYENMTETKTDCKGSWGEEELYYNLSVNPVQGSDTFKADVAIRLQDVLAIQQLHVIQAWNGKTFVGMPQKNSAKGEREDIAHAVNAEFKADLESAIMDEYNKKMEYAKSQKQQRRNGR
;
A
#
# COMPACT_ATOMS: atom_id res chain seq x y z
N MET A 1 -17.61 0.43 5.99
CA MET A 1 -16.45 1.22 5.54
C MET A 1 -16.77 1.82 4.17
N GLU A 2 -16.81 3.14 4.06
CA GLU A 2 -16.89 3.85 2.79
C GLU A 2 -15.55 3.79 2.03
N TYR A 3 -15.63 3.82 0.70
CA TYR A 3 -14.45 3.99 -0.12
C TYR A 3 -14.72 4.85 -1.34
N ASN A 4 -13.67 5.44 -1.87
CA ASN A 4 -13.68 6.17 -3.12
C ASN A 4 -12.64 5.59 -4.07
N ILE A 5 -13.05 5.27 -5.29
CA ILE A 5 -12.17 4.84 -6.38
C ILE A 5 -12.06 5.97 -7.38
N ARG A 6 -10.88 6.59 -7.45
CA ARG A 6 -10.54 7.54 -8.50
C ARG A 6 -10.00 6.79 -9.70
N VAL A 7 -10.72 6.83 -10.81
CA VAL A 7 -10.27 6.31 -12.11
C VAL A 7 -9.68 7.45 -12.93
N TYR A 8 -8.47 7.25 -13.44
CA TYR A 8 -7.73 8.18 -14.27
C TYR A 8 -7.39 7.55 -15.61
N LYS A 9 -7.86 8.16 -16.70
CA LYS A 9 -7.60 7.78 -18.08
C LYS A 9 -6.73 8.85 -18.74
N PRO A 10 -5.39 8.74 -18.65
CA PRO A 10 -4.49 9.65 -19.35
C PRO A 10 -4.56 9.43 -20.87
N GLU A 11 -4.19 10.45 -21.63
CA GLU A 11 -3.78 10.26 -23.01
C GLU A 11 -2.48 9.46 -23.04
N LEU A 12 -2.59 8.17 -23.37
CA LEU A 12 -1.43 7.29 -23.46
C LEU A 12 -0.83 7.40 -24.86
N LYS A 13 0.42 7.85 -24.94
CA LYS A 13 1.19 7.83 -26.19
C LYS A 13 1.36 6.38 -26.64
N GLN A 14 0.93 6.09 -27.85
CA GLN A 14 1.24 4.81 -28.50
C GLN A 14 2.65 4.92 -29.07
N GLU A 15 3.55 4.04 -28.64
CA GLU A 15 4.85 3.88 -29.28
C GLU A 15 4.73 2.83 -30.38
N GLU A 16 5.14 3.16 -31.61
CA GLU A 16 5.13 2.22 -32.73
C GLU A 16 5.88 0.94 -32.36
N GLY A 17 5.21 -0.21 -32.53
CA GLY A 17 5.79 -1.54 -32.27
C GLY A 17 5.65 -2.05 -30.83
N LYS A 18 5.09 -1.29 -29.88
CA LYS A 18 4.80 -1.80 -28.51
C LYS A 18 3.30 -2.01 -28.29
N ILE A 19 2.92 -3.21 -27.88
CA ILE A 19 1.57 -3.49 -27.38
C ILE A 19 1.45 -2.82 -26.01
N ASN A 20 0.89 -1.60 -25.97
CA ASN A 20 0.55 -0.95 -24.71
C ASN A 20 -0.84 -1.40 -24.27
N ASN A 21 -0.88 -2.31 -23.30
CA ASN A 21 -2.12 -2.76 -22.72
C ASN A 21 -2.56 -1.93 -21.50
N LEU A 22 -1.79 -0.91 -21.11
CA LEU A 22 -2.21 0.06 -20.09
C LEU A 22 -3.34 0.93 -20.67
N LYS A 23 -4.37 1.16 -19.86
CA LYS A 23 -5.54 1.96 -20.22
C LYS A 23 -5.77 3.13 -19.28
N GLY A 24 -5.24 3.03 -18.07
CA GLY A 24 -5.35 4.07 -17.06
C GLY A 24 -4.83 3.62 -15.71
N PHE A 25 -5.20 4.36 -14.68
CA PHE A 25 -4.86 4.06 -13.30
C PHE A 25 -6.08 4.23 -12.40
N ALA A 26 -6.15 3.43 -11.35
CA ALA A 26 -7.09 3.60 -10.25
C ALA A 26 -6.33 3.94 -8.96
N THR A 27 -6.99 4.69 -8.09
CA THR A 27 -6.56 4.99 -6.72
C THR A 27 -7.76 4.73 -5.81
N ILE A 28 -7.55 4.04 -4.70
CA ILE A 28 -8.60 3.70 -3.75
C ILE A 28 -8.31 4.43 -2.45
N THR A 29 -9.30 5.14 -1.92
CA THR A 29 -9.25 5.81 -0.63
C THR A 29 -10.34 5.22 0.27
N PHE A 30 -9.97 4.72 1.43
CA PHE A 30 -10.84 4.10 2.43
C PHE A 30 -11.15 5.11 3.53
N ASP A 31 -12.42 5.33 3.84
CA ASP A 31 -12.95 6.24 4.89
C ASP A 31 -12.27 7.62 4.92
N GLU A 32 -11.85 8.16 3.77
CA GLU A 32 -11.04 9.39 3.68
C GLU A 32 -9.79 9.39 4.58
N ALA A 33 -9.34 8.21 5.00
CA ALA A 33 -8.35 7.98 6.05
C ALA A 33 -7.07 7.37 5.49
N PHE A 34 -7.19 6.41 4.57
CA PHE A 34 -6.03 5.75 3.97
C PHE A 34 -6.20 5.54 2.48
N CYS A 35 -5.14 5.81 1.71
CA CYS A 35 -5.17 5.79 0.26
C CYS A 35 -4.08 4.91 -0.33
N VAL A 36 -4.45 4.03 -1.26
CA VAL A 36 -3.53 3.27 -2.13
C VAL A 36 -3.63 3.73 -3.57
N LYS A 37 -2.48 4.01 -4.17
CA LYS A 37 -2.34 4.64 -5.48
C LYS A 37 -1.80 3.66 -6.52
N SER A 38 -1.90 4.08 -7.77
CA SER A 38 -1.19 3.47 -8.91
C SER A 38 -1.59 2.04 -9.24
N LEU A 39 -2.85 1.65 -9.00
CA LEU A 39 -3.39 0.43 -9.59
C LEU A 39 -3.47 0.64 -11.10
N ALA A 40 -2.74 -0.12 -11.89
CA ALA A 40 -2.79 -0.02 -13.34
C ALA A 40 -4.06 -0.70 -13.88
N ILE A 41 -4.84 0.01 -14.67
CA ILE A 41 -5.97 -0.55 -15.42
C ILE A 41 -5.40 -1.05 -16.74
N LYS A 42 -5.48 -2.35 -16.99
CA LYS A 42 -4.93 -2.98 -18.19
C LYS A 42 -5.99 -3.75 -18.94
N GLU A 43 -5.82 -3.88 -20.24
CA GLU A 43 -6.68 -4.67 -21.11
C GLU A 43 -5.98 -5.98 -21.51
N SER A 44 -6.67 -7.10 -21.39
CA SER A 44 -6.19 -8.39 -21.89
C SER A 44 -6.30 -8.46 -23.41
N SER A 45 -5.62 -9.43 -24.04
CA SER A 45 -5.79 -9.69 -25.48
C SER A 45 -7.21 -10.07 -25.90
N LYS A 46 -8.07 -10.45 -24.94
CA LYS A 46 -9.50 -10.75 -25.14
C LYS A 46 -10.40 -9.53 -24.96
N GLY A 47 -9.85 -8.35 -24.67
CA GLY A 47 -10.61 -7.11 -24.43
C GLY A 47 -11.09 -6.92 -23.00
N ASN A 48 -10.88 -7.89 -22.10
CA ASN A 48 -11.30 -7.73 -20.69
C ASN A 48 -10.32 -6.83 -19.92
N LEU A 49 -10.86 -5.88 -19.16
CA LEU A 49 -10.08 -5.06 -18.23
C LEU A 49 -9.72 -5.86 -16.96
N TYR A 50 -8.53 -5.59 -16.42
CA TYR A 50 -8.06 -6.10 -15.15
C TYR A 50 -7.17 -5.07 -14.44
N LEU A 51 -7.01 -5.24 -13.13
CA LEU A 51 -6.18 -4.38 -12.31
C LEU A 51 -4.83 -5.04 -12.04
N ASP A 52 -3.74 -4.32 -12.29
CA ASP A 52 -2.38 -4.75 -11.99
C ASP A 52 -1.77 -3.82 -10.92
N MET A 53 -1.33 -4.42 -9.82
CA MET A 53 -0.86 -3.67 -8.66
C MET A 53 0.57 -3.14 -8.91
N PRO A 54 0.94 -1.97 -8.36
CA PRO A 54 2.31 -1.50 -8.44
C PRO A 54 3.24 -2.50 -7.74
N ARG A 55 4.39 -2.78 -8.33
CA ARG A 55 5.36 -3.77 -7.83
C ARG A 55 6.69 -3.15 -7.46
N TYR A 56 7.33 -3.69 -6.44
CA TYR A 56 8.73 -3.44 -6.10
C TYR A 56 9.56 -4.69 -6.38
N ARG A 57 10.87 -4.51 -6.53
CA ARG A 57 11.81 -5.63 -6.62
C ARG A 57 12.21 -6.02 -5.21
N ASP A 58 11.85 -7.22 -4.81
CA ASP A 58 12.29 -7.80 -3.55
C ASP A 58 13.79 -8.10 -3.61
N TYR A 59 14.55 -7.65 -2.61
CA TYR A 59 16.01 -7.75 -2.65
C TYR A 59 16.53 -9.15 -2.29
N GLU A 60 15.77 -9.94 -1.53
CA GLU A 60 16.17 -11.28 -1.11
C GLU A 60 15.93 -12.30 -2.23
N THR A 61 14.73 -12.27 -2.81
CA THR A 61 14.32 -13.22 -3.86
C THR A 61 14.64 -12.73 -5.27
N GLY A 62 14.79 -11.41 -5.45
CA GLY A 62 14.92 -10.79 -6.76
C GLY A 62 13.59 -10.68 -7.54
N GLU A 63 12.49 -11.19 -7.00
CA GLU A 63 11.19 -11.18 -7.63
C GLU A 63 10.54 -9.79 -7.60
N TYR A 64 9.75 -9.47 -8.62
CA TYR A 64 8.87 -8.32 -8.55
C TYR A 64 7.62 -8.73 -7.81
N VAL A 65 7.34 -8.13 -6.66
CA VAL A 65 6.14 -8.40 -5.84
C VAL A 65 5.33 -7.12 -5.65
N PRO A 66 4.00 -7.21 -5.57
CA PRO A 66 3.16 -6.03 -5.45
C PRO A 66 3.29 -5.38 -4.05
N PHE A 67 3.22 -4.05 -4.00
CA PHE A 67 3.19 -3.28 -2.75
C PHE A 67 1.94 -3.57 -1.91
N PHE A 68 0.83 -3.91 -2.56
CA PHE A 68 -0.39 -4.32 -1.90
C PHE A 68 -1.14 -5.36 -2.72
N ARG A 69 -1.96 -6.16 -2.05
CA ARG A 69 -2.77 -7.22 -2.65
C ARG A 69 -4.15 -7.22 -2.01
N PHE A 70 -5.17 -7.44 -2.82
CA PHE A 70 -6.48 -7.79 -2.30
C PHE A 70 -6.39 -9.15 -1.60
N THR A 71 -6.91 -9.22 -0.37
CA THR A 71 -7.04 -10.46 0.41
C THR A 71 -8.46 -11.02 0.34
N ASP A 72 -9.43 -10.17 0.00
CA ASP A 72 -10.82 -10.57 -0.24
C ASP A 72 -11.14 -10.53 -1.75
N LYS A 73 -11.69 -11.65 -2.27
CA LYS A 73 -11.99 -11.79 -3.70
C LYS A 73 -13.27 -11.09 -4.12
N GLU A 74 -14.24 -10.97 -3.21
CA GLU A 74 -15.51 -10.31 -3.48
C GLU A 74 -15.27 -8.80 -3.54
N PHE A 75 -14.49 -8.25 -2.61
CA PHE A 75 -14.06 -6.86 -2.65
C PHE A 75 -13.19 -6.57 -3.88
N GLN A 76 -12.26 -7.46 -4.23
CA GLN A 76 -11.48 -7.32 -5.47
C GLN A 76 -12.38 -7.24 -6.70
N LYS A 77 -13.42 -8.08 -6.77
CA LYS A 77 -14.38 -8.09 -7.87
C LYS A 77 -15.20 -6.80 -7.89
N GLU A 78 -15.70 -6.35 -6.73
CA GLU A 78 -16.43 -5.09 -6.57
C GLU A 78 -15.63 -3.90 -7.09
N VAL A 79 -14.36 -3.79 -6.68
CA VAL A 79 -13.42 -2.76 -7.15
C VAL A 79 -13.21 -2.86 -8.66
N LEU A 80 -13.00 -4.06 -9.21
CA LEU A 80 -12.80 -4.25 -10.65
C LEU A 80 -14.04 -3.84 -11.46
N ASP A 81 -15.24 -4.26 -11.02
CA ASP A 81 -16.49 -3.92 -11.69
C ASP A 81 -16.76 -2.42 -11.64
N THR A 82 -16.54 -1.77 -10.49
CA THR A 82 -16.65 -0.32 -10.32
C THR A 82 -15.69 0.41 -11.27
N VAL A 83 -14.43 -0.02 -11.34
CA VAL A 83 -13.44 0.60 -12.24
C VAL A 83 -13.81 0.40 -13.70
N ARG A 84 -14.31 -0.78 -14.07
CA ARG A 84 -14.73 -1.09 -15.45
C ARG A 84 -15.89 -0.20 -15.88
N GLU A 85 -16.95 -0.14 -15.08
CA GLU A 85 -18.10 0.71 -15.34
C GLU A 85 -17.71 2.19 -15.45
N ALA A 86 -16.86 2.67 -14.53
CA ALA A 86 -16.35 4.02 -14.56
C ALA A 86 -15.52 4.30 -15.83
N TYR A 87 -14.65 3.36 -16.22
CA TYR A 87 -13.79 3.50 -17.39
C TYR A 87 -14.58 3.53 -18.71
N GLU A 88 -15.64 2.74 -18.80
CA GLU A 88 -16.51 2.65 -19.98
C GLU A 88 -17.39 3.91 -20.13
N ASN A 89 -17.83 4.49 -19.01
CA ASN A 89 -18.77 5.62 -19.00
C ASN A 89 -18.11 7.01 -18.83
N MET A 90 -16.82 7.09 -18.49
CA MET A 90 -16.17 8.38 -18.25
C MET A 90 -16.00 9.19 -19.54
N THR A 91 -16.40 10.47 -19.48
CA THR A 91 -16.18 11.47 -20.53
C THR A 91 -14.98 12.37 -20.22
N GLU A 92 -14.66 12.54 -18.94
CA GLU A 92 -13.51 13.30 -18.45
C GLU A 92 -12.28 12.42 -18.29
N THR A 93 -11.11 13.05 -18.08
CA THR A 93 -9.86 12.30 -17.83
C THR A 93 -9.85 11.62 -16.46
N LYS A 94 -10.65 12.10 -15.49
CA LYS A 94 -10.75 11.58 -14.13
C LYS A 94 -12.21 11.45 -13.73
N THR A 95 -12.54 10.40 -12.99
CA THR A 95 -13.84 10.27 -12.34
C THR A 95 -13.67 9.61 -10.97
N ASP A 96 -14.53 9.97 -10.03
CA ASP A 96 -14.53 9.50 -8.65
C ASP A 96 -15.79 8.67 -8.39
N CYS A 97 -15.61 7.40 -8.02
CA CYS A 97 -16.69 6.46 -7.76
C CYS A 97 -16.75 6.16 -6.26
N LYS A 98 -17.84 6.52 -5.60
CA LYS A 98 -18.05 6.21 -4.18
C LYS A 98 -18.73 4.85 -4.04
N GLY A 99 -18.32 4.09 -3.03
CA GLY A 99 -18.92 2.82 -2.67
C GLY A 99 -18.80 2.58 -1.16
N SER A 100 -19.36 1.46 -0.71
CA SER A 100 -19.28 1.03 0.68
C SER A 100 -19.05 -0.47 0.75
N TRP A 101 -18.32 -0.90 1.77
CA TRP A 101 -17.99 -2.29 2.01
C TRP A 101 -18.16 -2.61 3.49
N GLY A 102 -19.09 -3.52 3.80
CA GLY A 102 -19.49 -3.84 5.17
C GLY A 102 -20.08 -2.64 5.93
N GLU A 103 -20.53 -2.90 7.16
CA GLU A 103 -21.16 -1.91 8.04
C GLU A 103 -20.19 -1.36 9.11
N GLU A 104 -19.01 -1.94 9.22
CA GLU A 104 -18.00 -1.59 10.22
C GLU A 104 -17.25 -0.31 9.85
N GLU A 105 -16.79 0.44 10.85
CA GLU A 105 -15.79 1.50 10.69
C GLU A 105 -14.45 0.90 10.23
N LEU A 106 -13.63 1.67 9.51
CA LEU A 106 -12.31 1.24 9.09
C LEU A 106 -11.46 0.77 10.28
N TYR A 107 -11.09 -0.50 10.27
CA TYR A 107 -10.06 -1.03 11.15
C TYR A 107 -8.86 -1.56 10.36
N TYR A 108 -7.77 -1.78 11.08
CA TYR A 108 -6.56 -2.34 10.50
C TYR A 108 -5.83 -3.28 11.47
N ASN A 109 -5.04 -4.19 10.92
CA ASN A 109 -4.09 -5.01 11.66
C ASN A 109 -2.66 -4.71 11.22
N LEU A 110 -1.74 -4.73 12.19
CA LEU A 110 -0.32 -4.47 11.96
C LEU A 110 0.52 -5.73 12.14
N SER A 111 1.50 -5.89 11.26
CA SER A 111 2.62 -6.80 11.43
C SER A 111 3.91 -5.99 11.41
N VAL A 112 4.50 -5.77 12.59
CA VAL A 112 5.77 -5.05 12.75
C VAL A 112 6.89 -6.03 13.07
N ASN A 113 7.89 -6.17 12.21
CA ASN A 113 8.97 -7.15 12.35
C ASN A 113 10.33 -6.45 12.46
N PRO A 114 10.91 -6.33 13.67
CA PRO A 114 12.21 -5.70 13.84
C PRO A 114 13.31 -6.41 13.05
N VAL A 115 14.13 -5.63 12.34
CA VAL A 115 15.28 -6.12 11.58
C VAL A 115 16.57 -5.85 12.34
N GLN A 116 17.56 -6.73 12.20
CA GLN A 116 18.88 -6.60 12.82
C GLN A 116 19.94 -6.24 11.78
N GLY A 117 21.03 -5.62 12.22
CA GLY A 117 22.19 -5.34 11.37
C GLY A 117 22.07 -4.13 10.45
N SER A 118 21.00 -3.34 10.56
CA SER A 118 20.83 -2.09 9.82
C SER A 118 20.77 -0.88 10.75
N ASP A 119 21.55 0.16 10.41
CA ASP A 119 21.58 1.42 11.15
C ASP A 119 20.37 2.30 10.82
N THR A 120 19.83 2.15 9.60
CA THR A 120 18.73 2.95 9.06
C THR A 120 17.40 2.22 9.18
N PHE A 121 17.29 0.99 8.67
CA PHE A 121 16.05 0.24 8.70
C PHE A 121 15.95 -0.55 9.99
N LYS A 122 14.86 -0.38 10.73
CA LYS A 122 14.69 -0.95 12.08
C LYS A 122 13.57 -1.98 12.17
N ALA A 123 12.56 -1.88 11.31
CA ALA A 123 11.55 -2.91 11.17
C ALA A 123 10.91 -2.88 9.80
N ASP A 124 10.50 -4.05 9.31
CA ASP A 124 9.54 -4.20 8.22
C ASP A 124 8.14 -4.14 8.78
N VAL A 125 7.26 -3.39 8.13
CA VAL A 125 5.88 -3.18 8.56
C VAL A 125 4.94 -3.54 7.42
N ALA A 126 3.90 -4.29 7.74
CA ALA A 126 2.77 -4.54 6.88
C ALA A 126 1.47 -4.18 7.62
N ILE A 127 0.50 -3.68 6.87
CA ILE A 127 -0.84 -3.33 7.34
C ILE A 127 -1.87 -4.12 6.54
N ARG A 128 -2.90 -4.64 7.21
CA ARG A 128 -4.10 -5.17 6.56
C ARG A 128 -5.28 -4.29 6.91
N LEU A 129 -5.92 -3.70 5.91
CA LEU A 129 -7.11 -2.86 6.05
C LEU A 129 -8.36 -3.71 5.86
N GLN A 130 -9.29 -3.66 6.82
CA GLN A 130 -10.62 -4.27 6.77
C GLN A 130 -10.62 -5.75 6.33
N ASP A 131 -9.53 -6.49 6.55
CA ASP A 131 -9.30 -7.81 5.97
C ASP A 131 -9.41 -7.96 4.44
N VAL A 132 -9.56 -6.85 3.70
CA VAL A 132 -9.71 -6.85 2.23
C VAL A 132 -8.45 -6.47 1.48
N LEU A 133 -7.52 -5.75 2.12
CA LEU A 133 -6.31 -5.25 1.48
C LEU A 133 -5.09 -5.37 2.38
N ALA A 134 -4.10 -6.16 1.96
CA ALA A 134 -2.78 -6.22 2.60
C ALA A 134 -1.80 -5.29 1.87
N ILE A 135 -1.11 -4.43 2.62
CA ILE A 135 -0.09 -3.49 2.13
C ILE A 135 1.22 -3.79 2.86
N GLN A 136 2.31 -3.82 2.10
CA GLN A 136 3.66 -4.12 2.57
C GLN A 136 4.59 -2.93 2.31
N GLN A 137 5.86 -3.06 2.72
CA GLN A 137 6.91 -2.06 2.51
C GLN A 137 6.68 -0.74 3.26
N LEU A 138 5.94 -0.78 4.37
CA LEU A 138 6.10 0.22 5.40
C LEU A 138 7.36 -0.14 6.21
N HIS A 139 8.04 0.85 6.79
CA HIS A 139 9.26 0.61 7.55
C HIS A 139 9.30 1.48 8.80
N VAL A 140 9.90 0.97 9.87
CA VAL A 140 10.44 1.84 10.93
C VAL A 140 11.86 2.21 10.52
N ILE A 141 12.13 3.50 10.39
CA ILE A 141 13.40 4.05 9.92
C ILE A 141 14.01 4.91 11.02
N GLN A 142 15.30 4.78 11.27
CA GLN A 142 16.07 5.65 12.13
C GLN A 142 16.80 6.70 11.29
N ALA A 143 16.52 7.98 11.57
CA ALA A 143 17.25 9.09 11.01
C ALA A 143 18.66 9.20 11.61
N TRP A 144 19.54 9.97 10.95
CA TRP A 144 20.91 10.22 11.38
C TRP A 144 21.02 10.82 12.80
N ASN A 145 19.98 11.53 13.26
CA ASN A 145 19.90 12.11 14.60
C ASN A 145 19.42 11.11 15.68
N GLY A 146 19.25 9.83 15.31
CA GLY A 146 18.79 8.76 16.19
C GLY A 146 17.28 8.67 16.37
N LYS A 147 16.49 9.64 15.89
CA LYS A 147 15.02 9.58 15.97
C LYS A 147 14.49 8.54 14.98
N THR A 148 13.55 7.73 15.44
CA THR A 148 12.82 6.77 14.60
C THR A 148 11.50 7.37 14.10
N PHE A 149 11.11 7.00 12.88
CA PHE A 149 9.86 7.41 12.24
C PHE A 149 9.35 6.31 11.30
N VAL A 150 8.08 6.40 10.92
CA VAL A 150 7.47 5.47 9.95
C VAL A 150 7.69 5.97 8.53
N GLY A 151 8.28 5.14 7.69
CA GLY A 151 8.37 5.33 6.24
C GLY A 151 7.25 4.59 5.54
N MET A 152 6.49 5.29 4.70
CA MET A 152 5.44 4.71 3.87
C MET A 152 6.02 3.96 2.64
N PRO A 153 5.25 3.09 1.98
CA PRO A 153 5.69 2.38 0.79
C PRO A 153 5.86 3.37 -0.36
N GLN A 154 7.06 3.43 -0.95
CA GLN A 154 7.41 4.41 -1.97
C GLN A 154 7.86 3.75 -3.27
N LYS A 155 7.52 4.38 -4.39
CA LYS A 155 8.15 4.10 -5.69
C LYS A 155 8.78 5.36 -6.26
N ASN A 156 9.71 5.19 -7.20
CA ASN A 156 10.19 6.29 -8.01
C ASN A 156 9.21 6.55 -9.16
N SER A 157 8.83 7.81 -9.35
CA SER A 157 8.11 8.28 -10.52
C SER A 157 9.02 8.26 -11.76
N ALA A 158 8.43 8.43 -12.94
CA ALA A 158 9.20 8.54 -14.18
C ALA A 158 10.18 9.74 -14.18
N LYS A 159 9.94 10.74 -13.32
CA LYS A 159 10.81 11.91 -13.13
C LYS A 159 11.88 11.68 -12.06
N GLY A 160 11.93 10.50 -11.43
CA GLY A 160 12.85 10.17 -10.36
C GLY A 160 12.42 10.67 -8.96
N GLU A 161 11.23 11.24 -8.84
CA GLU A 161 10.68 11.69 -7.55
C GLU A 161 10.15 10.49 -6.77
N ARG A 162 10.32 10.49 -5.44
CA ARG A 162 9.72 9.45 -4.59
C ARG A 162 8.26 9.79 -4.33
N GLU A 163 7.40 8.85 -4.65
CA GLU A 163 5.96 8.96 -4.43
C GLU A 163 5.47 7.82 -3.54
N ASP A 164 4.68 8.17 -2.53
CA ASP A 164 4.01 7.20 -1.68
C ASP A 164 2.96 6.43 -2.50
N ILE A 165 3.09 5.11 -2.50
CA ILE A 165 2.11 4.17 -3.04
C ILE A 165 0.93 4.02 -2.09
N ALA A 166 1.18 4.11 -0.80
CA ALA A 166 0.16 4.04 0.25
C ALA A 166 0.45 5.10 1.30
N HIS A 167 -0.57 5.80 1.79
CA HIS A 167 -0.40 6.84 2.80
C HIS A 167 -1.72 7.11 3.53
N ALA A 168 -1.59 7.53 4.79
CA ALA A 168 -2.68 8.16 5.50
C ALA A 168 -3.04 9.50 4.83
N VAL A 169 -4.33 9.79 4.70
CA VAL A 169 -4.87 10.97 4.03
C VAL A 169 -5.06 12.11 5.02
N ASN A 170 -5.63 11.81 6.20
CA ASN A 170 -5.87 12.81 7.25
C ASN A 170 -4.86 12.69 8.39
N ALA A 171 -4.70 13.77 9.15
CA ALA A 171 -3.68 13.88 10.20
C ALA A 171 -3.97 12.99 11.42
N GLU A 172 -5.24 12.76 11.72
CA GLU A 172 -5.69 11.94 12.85
C GLU A 172 -5.33 10.47 12.62
N PHE A 173 -5.77 9.89 11.50
CA PHE A 173 -5.43 8.52 11.12
C PHE A 173 -3.91 8.34 10.95
N LYS A 174 -3.22 9.36 10.43
CA LYS A 174 -1.76 9.33 10.33
C LYS A 174 -1.10 9.20 11.70
N ALA A 175 -1.50 10.04 12.66
CA ALA A 175 -0.93 10.02 14.01
C ALA A 175 -1.24 8.70 14.73
N ASP A 176 -2.49 8.20 14.61
CA ASP A 176 -2.91 6.91 15.15
C ASP A 176 -2.07 5.76 14.58
N LEU A 177 -1.98 5.65 13.25
CA LEU A 177 -1.22 4.61 12.58
C LEU A 177 0.27 4.67 12.94
N GLU A 178 0.88 5.86 12.94
CA GLU A 178 2.29 6.03 13.30
C GLU A 178 2.54 5.63 14.75
N SER A 179 1.65 6.01 15.67
CA SER A 179 1.74 5.60 17.09
C SER A 179 1.63 4.09 17.23
N ALA A 180 0.60 3.47 16.65
CA ALA A 180 0.36 2.03 16.74
C ALA A 180 1.55 1.21 16.21
N ILE A 181 2.17 1.64 15.10
CA ILE A 181 3.37 1.00 14.56
C ILE A 181 4.56 1.14 15.52
N MET A 182 4.80 2.35 16.04
CA MET A 182 5.92 2.62 16.94
C MET A 182 5.77 1.90 18.29
N ASP A 183 4.56 1.80 18.81
CA ASP A 183 4.25 1.09 20.06
C ASP A 183 4.52 -0.41 19.92
N GLU A 184 4.03 -1.04 18.85
CA GLU A 184 4.30 -2.46 18.59
C GLU A 184 5.80 -2.72 18.33
N TYR A 185 6.48 -1.81 17.63
CA TYR A 185 7.94 -1.88 17.45
C TYR A 185 8.68 -1.84 18.80
N ASN A 186 8.38 -0.84 19.64
CA ASN A 186 9.03 -0.66 20.93
C ASN A 186 8.79 -1.85 21.85
N LYS A 187 7.55 -2.35 21.90
CA LYS A 187 7.17 -3.55 22.66
C LYS A 187 8.00 -4.78 22.24
N LYS A 188 8.17 -5.01 20.94
CA LYS A 188 9.02 -6.12 20.44
C LYS A 188 10.49 -5.92 20.77
N MET A 189 10.99 -4.68 20.74
CA MET A 189 12.37 -4.37 21.12
C MET A 189 12.64 -4.58 22.62
N GLU A 190 11.70 -4.18 23.49
CA GLU A 190 11.79 -4.43 24.93
C GLU A 190 11.75 -5.91 25.26
N TYR A 191 10.83 -6.65 24.64
CA TYR A 191 10.75 -8.11 24.78
C TYR A 191 12.06 -8.79 24.33
N ALA A 192 12.66 -8.36 23.22
CA ALA A 192 13.94 -8.90 22.77
C ALA A 192 15.10 -8.58 23.75
N LYS A 193 15.09 -7.41 24.39
CA LYS A 193 16.08 -7.02 25.41
C LYS A 193 15.94 -7.85 26.68
N SER A 194 14.72 -8.05 27.19
CA SER A 194 14.48 -8.82 28.41
C SER A 194 14.90 -10.30 28.24
N GLN A 195 14.61 -10.89 27.09
CA GLN A 195 15.07 -12.25 26.74
C GLN A 195 16.60 -12.37 26.70
N LYS A 196 17.30 -11.38 26.15
CA LYS A 196 18.77 -11.36 26.13
C LYS A 196 19.36 -11.23 27.54
N GLN A 197 18.73 -10.46 28.43
CA GLN A 197 19.18 -10.27 29.81
C GLN A 197 18.95 -11.53 30.67
N GLN A 198 17.80 -12.18 30.54
CA GLN A 198 17.51 -13.44 31.24
C GLN A 198 18.50 -14.55 30.83
N ARG A 199 18.83 -14.67 29.53
CA ARG A 199 19.85 -15.61 29.04
C ARG A 199 21.26 -15.33 29.54
N ARG A 200 21.59 -14.06 29.84
CA ARG A 200 22.88 -13.66 30.41
C ARG A 200 22.98 -13.94 31.91
N ASN A 201 21.87 -13.77 32.64
CA ASN A 201 21.84 -13.95 34.09
C ASN A 201 21.62 -15.41 34.53
N GLY A 202 21.19 -16.29 33.62
CA GLY A 202 21.02 -17.73 33.86
C GLY A 202 22.23 -18.59 33.47
N ARG A 203 23.39 -17.97 33.20
CA ARG A 203 24.70 -18.62 32.99
C ARG A 203 25.63 -18.17 34.11
#